data_AF-A0A382ZYN2-F1
#
_entry.id   AF-A0A382ZYN2-F1
#
_cell.length_a   1.000
_cell.length_b   1.000
_cell.length_c   1.000
_cell.angle_alpha   90.00
_cell.angle_beta   90.00
_cell.angle_gamma   90.00
#
_symmetry.space_group_name_H-M   'P 1'
#
loop_
_entity.id
_entity.type
_entity.pdbx_description
1 polymer ?
#
loop_
_entity_poly.entity_id
_entity_poly.type
_entity_poly.pdbx_seq_one_letter_code
_entity_poly.pdbx_strand_id
1 'polypeptide(L)'
;ALRVQSLGALKVAKNNYRAVFRNDPPPFSKMSKTKIPIGSLPKKLEEAVEIAGRENPKLIVASTSYHLTKEATKIVRGALLPRFEAVATAKHKDNQAGTAGIAEEYSGKLQMTWPINLGLTAVNTLSASNSDATATSLRVAEQRYLIEEQVRNSWDSLQTARAMSQFLRNQANIASEFLEVARKERKMGNRSLLDVLAGETALINAISAARSAETDIRLFAFTLLNAMGRLTLDTVTD
;
A
#
# COMPACT_ATOMS: atom_id res chain seq x y z
N ALA A 1 6.15 -36.37 5.99
CA ALA A 1 6.61 -34.97 6.07
C ALA A 1 5.66 -34.00 5.36
N LEU A 2 5.45 -34.09 4.04
CA LEU A 2 4.68 -33.11 3.24
C LEU A 2 3.24 -32.84 3.77
N ARG A 3 2.50 -33.89 4.15
CA ARG A 3 1.15 -33.75 4.74
C ARG A 3 1.17 -32.93 6.03
N VAL A 4 2.14 -33.15 6.90
CA VAL A 4 2.27 -32.43 8.17
C VAL A 4 2.57 -30.95 7.91
N GLN A 5 3.48 -30.67 6.97
CA GLN A 5 3.78 -29.29 6.54
C GLN A 5 2.54 -28.60 5.98
N SER A 6 1.77 -29.27 5.12
CA SER A 6 0.55 -28.73 4.52
C SER A 6 -0.55 -28.45 5.55
N LEU A 7 -0.71 -29.33 6.55
CA LEU A 7 -1.63 -29.10 7.66
C LEU A 7 -1.18 -27.96 8.57
N GLY A 8 0.13 -27.80 8.77
CA GLY A 8 0.72 -26.66 9.47
C GLY A 8 0.42 -25.34 8.74
N ALA A 9 0.71 -25.28 7.43
CA ALA A 9 0.42 -24.13 6.59
C ALA A 9 -1.07 -23.77 6.58
N LEU A 10 -1.96 -24.77 6.57
CA LEU A 10 -3.40 -24.56 6.67
C LEU A 10 -3.80 -23.91 8.01
N LYS A 11 -3.24 -24.35 9.14
CA LYS A 11 -3.51 -23.74 10.45
C LYS A 11 -3.08 -22.27 10.47
N VAL A 12 -1.89 -21.96 9.93
CA VAL A 12 -1.40 -20.59 9.79
C VAL A 12 -2.34 -19.75 8.91
N ALA A 13 -2.76 -20.28 7.76
CA ALA A 13 -3.69 -19.60 6.86
C ALA A 13 -5.04 -19.30 7.54
N LYS A 14 -5.58 -20.23 8.34
CA LYS A 14 -6.81 -20.01 9.13
C LYS A 14 -6.63 -18.90 10.18
N ASN A 15 -5.49 -18.87 10.86
CA ASN A 15 -5.17 -17.82 11.83
C ASN A 15 -5.05 -16.45 11.15
N ASN A 16 -4.39 -16.38 10.00
CA ASN A 16 -4.27 -15.15 9.21
C ASN A 16 -5.65 -14.66 8.73
N TYR A 17 -6.51 -15.58 8.25
CA TYR A 17 -7.89 -15.25 7.89
C TYR A 17 -8.63 -14.64 9.07
N ARG A 18 -8.56 -15.27 10.26
CA ARG A 18 -9.22 -14.78 11.47
C ARG A 18 -8.67 -13.42 11.91
N ALA A 19 -7.37 -13.18 11.77
CA ALA A 19 -6.76 -11.88 12.10
C ALA A 19 -7.31 -10.74 11.23
N VAL A 20 -7.56 -11.00 9.94
CA VAL A 20 -8.09 -10.02 8.98
C VAL A 20 -9.61 -9.88 9.07
N PHE A 21 -10.35 -10.99 9.00
CA PHE A 21 -11.82 -10.99 8.89
C PHE A 21 -12.54 -11.10 10.23
N ARG A 22 -11.80 -11.26 11.33
CA ARG A 22 -12.32 -11.37 12.72
C ARG A 22 -13.31 -12.53 12.95
N ASN A 23 -13.43 -13.45 12.00
CA ASN A 23 -14.30 -14.62 12.04
C ASN A 23 -13.55 -15.85 11.51
N ASP A 24 -14.07 -17.04 11.79
CA ASP A 24 -13.55 -18.26 11.19
C ASP A 24 -13.85 -18.34 9.69
N PRO A 25 -12.94 -18.95 8.90
CA PRO A 25 -13.19 -19.16 7.49
C PRO A 25 -14.42 -20.06 7.29
N PRO A 26 -15.31 -19.72 6.35
CA PRO A 26 -16.44 -20.58 6.02
C PRO A 26 -15.96 -21.95 5.51
N PRO A 27 -16.85 -22.96 5.46
CA PRO A 27 -16.53 -24.24 4.84
C PRO A 27 -15.98 -24.03 3.42
N PHE A 28 -14.94 -24.78 3.04
CA PHE A 28 -14.29 -24.65 1.74
C PHE A 28 -15.26 -24.81 0.55
N SER A 29 -16.33 -25.59 0.73
CA SER A 29 -17.39 -25.77 -0.28
C SER A 29 -18.15 -24.49 -0.61
N LYS A 30 -18.15 -23.50 0.29
CA LYS A 30 -18.78 -22.19 0.10
C LYS A 30 -17.77 -21.12 -0.35
N MET A 31 -16.49 -21.46 -0.46
CA MET A 31 -15.46 -20.51 -0.90
C MET A 31 -15.36 -20.49 -2.42
N SER A 32 -15.28 -19.28 -2.98
CA SER A 32 -14.95 -19.08 -4.39
C SER A 32 -13.51 -18.57 -4.53
N LYS A 33 -12.88 -18.90 -5.65
CA LYS A 33 -11.58 -18.30 -5.99
C LYS A 33 -11.81 -16.84 -6.34
N THR A 34 -10.99 -15.95 -5.79
CA THR A 34 -11.01 -14.54 -6.17
C THR A 34 -10.76 -14.41 -7.67
N LYS A 35 -11.60 -13.64 -8.34
CA LYS A 35 -11.40 -13.27 -9.74
C LYS A 35 -10.29 -12.22 -9.81
N ILE A 36 -9.56 -12.24 -10.91
CA ILE A 36 -8.57 -11.19 -11.19
C ILE A 36 -9.30 -10.11 -11.98
N PRO A 37 -9.25 -8.84 -11.57
CA PRO A 37 -9.85 -7.75 -12.33
C PRO A 37 -8.96 -7.46 -13.56
N ILE A 38 -9.12 -8.26 -14.62
CA ILE A 38 -8.28 -8.21 -15.83
C ILE A 38 -8.32 -6.82 -16.47
N GLY A 39 -9.47 -6.13 -16.42
CA GLY A 39 -9.64 -4.78 -16.96
C GLY A 39 -8.84 -3.70 -16.22
N SER A 40 -8.49 -3.94 -14.95
CA SER A 40 -7.72 -3.00 -14.12
C SER A 40 -6.21 -3.24 -14.19
N LEU A 41 -5.77 -4.35 -14.80
CA LEU A 41 -4.36 -4.64 -14.98
C LEU A 41 -3.80 -3.95 -16.23
N PRO A 42 -2.63 -3.31 -16.13
CA PRO A 42 -2.01 -2.64 -17.26
C PRO A 42 -1.54 -3.66 -18.29
N LYS A 43 -1.48 -3.22 -19.55
CA LYS A 43 -1.01 -4.07 -20.66
C LYS A 43 0.50 -3.99 -20.84
N LYS A 44 1.11 -2.91 -20.35
CA LYS A 44 2.55 -2.64 -20.45
C LYS A 44 3.11 -2.16 -19.12
N LEU A 45 4.40 -2.36 -18.91
CA LEU A 45 5.09 -1.94 -17.70
C LEU A 45 5.06 -0.41 -17.55
N GLU A 46 5.28 0.32 -18.65
CA GLU A 46 5.33 1.78 -18.66
C GLU A 46 3.99 2.38 -18.22
N GLU A 47 2.88 1.77 -18.65
CA GLU A 47 1.53 2.14 -18.22
C GLU A 47 1.34 1.95 -16.70
N ALA A 48 1.86 0.85 -16.15
CA ALA A 48 1.81 0.59 -14.71
C ALA A 48 2.57 1.67 -13.91
N VAL A 49 3.76 2.06 -14.38
CA VAL A 49 4.60 3.09 -13.75
C VAL A 49 3.93 4.47 -13.85
N GLU A 50 3.34 4.81 -15.00
CA GLU A 50 2.63 6.07 -15.19
C GLU A 50 1.40 6.18 -14.28
N ILE A 51 0.60 5.11 -14.20
CA ILE A 51 -0.56 5.04 -13.28
C ILE A 51 -0.09 5.22 -11.84
N ALA A 52 0.94 4.48 -11.41
CA ALA A 52 1.47 4.60 -10.05
C ALA A 52 1.98 6.02 -9.73
N GLY A 53 2.62 6.69 -10.71
CA GLY A 53 3.10 8.06 -10.56
C GLY A 53 1.99 9.11 -10.37
N ARG A 54 0.73 8.78 -10.71
CA ARG A 54 -0.43 9.67 -10.56
C ARG A 54 -1.34 9.27 -9.40
N GLU A 55 -1.56 7.98 -9.22
CA GLU A 55 -2.63 7.45 -8.38
C GLU A 55 -2.14 6.80 -7.08
N ASN A 56 -0.84 6.52 -6.94
CA ASN A 56 -0.33 5.87 -5.74
C ASN A 56 -0.53 6.74 -4.48
N PRO A 57 -1.28 6.28 -3.47
CA PRO A 57 -1.57 7.06 -2.27
C PRO A 57 -0.32 7.50 -1.50
N LYS A 58 0.74 6.68 -1.48
CA LYS A 58 2.00 7.03 -0.79
C LYS A 58 2.66 8.24 -1.44
N LEU A 59 2.63 8.34 -2.76
CA LEU A 59 3.17 9.49 -3.49
C LEU A 59 2.32 10.75 -3.27
N ILE A 60 0.99 10.59 -3.26
CA ILE A 60 0.05 11.69 -2.96
C ILE A 60 0.30 12.24 -1.55
N VAL A 61 0.45 11.37 -0.54
CA VAL A 61 0.76 11.75 0.84
C VAL A 61 2.12 12.45 0.93
N ALA A 62 3.15 11.94 0.25
CA ALA A 62 4.46 12.57 0.22
C ALA A 62 4.41 13.97 -0.42
N SER A 63 3.73 14.11 -1.57
CA SER A 63 3.56 15.40 -2.24
C SER A 63 2.77 16.38 -1.38
N THR A 64 1.71 15.92 -0.71
CA THR A 64 0.93 16.74 0.23
C THR A 64 1.80 17.21 1.39
N SER A 65 2.65 16.34 1.93
CA SER A 65 3.60 16.68 3.00
C SER A 65 4.58 17.78 2.57
N TYR A 66 5.09 17.71 1.34
CA TYR A 66 5.92 18.78 0.77
C TYR A 66 5.18 20.13 0.69
N HIS A 67 3.92 20.12 0.24
CA HIS A 67 3.10 21.34 0.22
C HIS A 67 2.89 21.91 1.62
N LEU A 68 2.60 21.07 2.62
CA LEU A 68 2.48 21.50 4.02
C LEU A 68 3.77 22.14 4.55
N THR A 69 4.94 21.55 4.26
CA THR A 69 6.22 22.14 4.68
C THR A 69 6.45 23.49 3.99
N LYS A 70 6.09 23.63 2.72
CA LYS A 70 6.20 24.90 1.99
C LYS A 70 5.29 25.99 2.58
N GLU A 71 4.07 25.65 2.98
CA GLU A 71 3.18 26.59 3.67
C GLU A 71 3.71 26.94 5.08
N ALA A 72 4.27 25.97 5.81
CA ALA A 72 4.94 26.23 7.08
C ALA A 72 6.12 27.22 6.93
N THR A 73 6.91 27.09 5.86
CA THR A 73 7.96 28.07 5.54
C THR A 73 7.41 29.47 5.27
N LYS A 74 6.24 29.60 4.64
CA LYS A 74 5.58 30.91 4.46
C LYS A 74 5.10 31.49 5.79
N ILE A 75 4.62 30.67 6.72
CA ILE A 75 4.23 31.11 8.07
C ILE A 75 5.46 31.65 8.82
N VAL A 76 6.58 30.92 8.78
CA VAL A 76 7.85 31.37 9.38
C VAL A 76 8.33 32.67 8.74
N ARG A 77 8.24 32.79 7.42
CA ARG A 77 8.56 34.04 6.71
C ARG A 77 7.63 35.19 7.10
N GLY A 78 6.33 34.91 7.24
CA GLY A 78 5.32 35.88 7.64
C GLY A 78 5.55 36.43 9.04
N ALA A 79 6.13 35.64 9.95
CA ALA A 79 6.50 36.08 11.29
C ALA A 79 7.62 37.16 11.30
N LEU A 80 8.31 37.38 10.18
CA LEU A 80 9.30 38.45 10.02
C LEU A 80 8.66 39.79 9.61
N LEU A 81 7.39 39.78 9.21
CA LEU A 81 6.65 40.95 8.77
C LEU A 81 6.01 41.66 9.98
N PRO A 82 5.72 42.96 9.88
CA PRO A 82 4.93 43.66 10.88
C PRO A 82 3.52 43.07 10.98
N ARG A 83 3.06 42.80 12.20
CA ARG A 83 1.69 42.40 12.51
C ARG A 83 0.89 43.63 12.93
N PHE A 84 -0.25 43.82 12.29
CA PHE A 84 -1.23 44.83 12.68
C PHE A 84 -2.40 44.16 13.38
N GLU A 85 -2.81 44.70 14.51
CA GLU A 85 -3.94 44.19 15.30
C GLU A 85 -4.84 45.36 15.71
N ALA A 86 -6.11 45.27 15.34
CA ALA A 86 -7.12 46.24 15.75
C ALA A 86 -7.96 45.62 16.88
N VAL A 87 -7.98 46.29 18.03
CA VAL A 87 -8.73 45.86 19.21
C VAL A 87 -9.76 46.92 19.54
N ALA A 88 -11.03 46.54 19.59
CA ALA A 88 -12.12 47.37 20.09
C ALA A 88 -12.65 46.77 21.39
N THR A 89 -12.81 47.59 22.42
CA THR A 89 -13.33 47.18 23.73
C THR A 89 -14.52 48.06 24.08
N ALA A 90 -15.62 47.43 24.51
CA ALA A 90 -16.75 48.09 25.14
C ALA A 90 -16.89 47.54 26.56
N LYS A 91 -16.98 48.40 27.56
CA LYS A 91 -17.19 48.02 28.96
C LYS A 91 -18.41 48.74 29.49
N HIS A 92 -19.33 47.96 30.05
CA HIS A 92 -20.44 48.46 30.84
C HIS A 92 -20.14 48.14 32.31
N LYS A 93 -20.21 49.16 33.15
CA LYS A 93 -19.84 49.09 34.56
C LYS A 93 -21.03 49.56 35.39
N ASP A 94 -21.46 48.73 36.32
CA ASP A 94 -22.55 49.01 37.26
C ASP A 94 -22.01 48.95 38.69
N ASN A 95 -22.22 50.02 39.46
CA ASN A 95 -21.81 50.17 40.86
C ASN A 95 -20.32 49.86 41.12
N GLN A 96 -19.43 50.36 40.24
CA GLN A 96 -18.00 50.09 40.32
C GLN A 96 -17.29 50.96 41.38
N ALA A 97 -16.34 50.37 42.12
CA ALA A 97 -15.48 51.04 43.11
C ALA A 97 -16.24 51.82 44.21
N GLY A 98 -17.43 51.33 44.61
CA GLY A 98 -18.23 51.93 45.68
C GLY A 98 -18.98 53.20 45.28
N THR A 99 -18.98 53.57 44.00
CA THR A 99 -19.77 54.68 43.46
C THR A 99 -21.03 54.13 42.78
N ALA A 100 -22.22 54.56 43.21
CA ALA A 100 -23.48 54.14 42.60
C ALA A 100 -23.69 54.81 41.24
N GLY A 101 -23.99 54.01 40.20
CA GLY A 101 -24.23 54.50 38.84
C GLY A 101 -23.76 53.56 37.74
N ILE A 102 -24.20 53.88 36.52
CA ILE A 102 -23.85 53.17 35.29
C ILE A 102 -22.79 53.98 34.54
N ALA A 103 -21.71 53.32 34.13
CA ALA A 103 -20.67 53.90 33.29
C ALA A 103 -20.39 53.03 32.07
N GLU A 104 -20.25 53.67 30.92
CA GLU A 104 -19.92 53.01 29.65
C GLU A 104 -18.58 53.53 29.14
N GLU A 105 -17.68 52.61 28.79
CA GLU A 105 -16.38 52.92 28.22
C GLU A 105 -16.22 52.20 26.88
N TYR A 106 -15.92 52.96 25.84
CA TYR A 106 -15.57 52.42 24.53
C TYR A 106 -14.13 52.82 24.20
N SER A 107 -13.33 51.87 23.75
CA SER A 107 -11.96 52.14 23.30
C SER A 107 -11.62 51.35 22.04
N GLY A 108 -10.89 51.98 21.14
CA GLY A 108 -10.31 51.35 19.95
C GLY A 108 -8.80 51.57 19.95
N LYS A 109 -8.03 50.51 19.70
CA LYS A 109 -6.57 50.57 19.58
C LYS A 109 -6.14 49.85 18.31
N LEU A 110 -5.29 50.50 17.52
CA LEU A 110 -4.52 49.84 16.48
C LEU A 110 -3.09 49.62 17.02
N GLN A 111 -2.64 48.38 17.01
CA GLN A 111 -1.31 47.98 17.46
C GLN A 111 -0.51 47.41 16.29
N MET A 112 0.64 48.00 16.02
CA MET A 112 1.65 47.44 15.11
C MET A 112 2.77 46.81 15.93
N THR A 113 3.07 45.54 15.68
CA THR A 113 4.18 44.81 16.31
C THR A 113 5.13 44.33 15.22
N TRP A 114 6.38 44.79 15.23
CA TRP A 114 7.41 44.32 14.30
C TRP A 114 8.61 43.77 15.09
N PRO A 115 8.86 42.45 15.08
CA PRO A 115 10.00 41.86 15.76
C PRO A 115 11.30 42.17 15.01
N ILE A 116 12.09 43.14 15.50
CA ILE A 116 13.44 43.41 14.99
C ILE A 116 14.41 42.41 15.63
N ASN A 117 14.89 41.45 14.85
CA ASN A 117 15.77 40.41 15.37
C ASN A 117 17.25 40.78 15.19
N LEU A 118 17.89 41.22 16.28
CA LEU A 118 19.30 41.60 16.31
C LEU A 118 20.26 40.40 16.46
N GLY A 119 19.75 39.22 16.82
CA GLY A 119 20.54 38.02 17.11
C GLY A 119 20.52 36.96 16.00
N LEU A 120 20.02 37.29 14.81
CA LEU A 120 19.88 36.40 13.65
C LEU A 120 19.04 35.13 13.87
N THR A 121 18.42 34.94 15.03
CA THR A 121 17.69 33.70 15.35
C THR A 121 16.55 33.44 14.38
N ALA A 122 15.81 34.48 13.97
CA ALA A 122 14.72 34.36 13.01
C ALA A 122 15.19 34.10 11.58
N VAL A 123 16.39 34.58 11.21
CA VAL A 123 17.04 34.23 9.94
C VAL A 123 17.42 32.76 9.94
N ASN A 124 17.99 32.26 11.05
CA ASN A 124 18.33 30.85 11.21
C ASN A 124 17.08 29.96 11.19
N THR A 125 15.98 30.37 11.83
CA THR A 125 14.69 29.66 11.76
C THR A 125 14.14 29.60 10.34
N LEU A 126 14.23 30.69 9.58
CA LEU A 126 13.81 30.71 8.17
C LEU A 126 14.69 29.78 7.32
N SER A 127 16.01 29.84 7.50
CA SER A 127 16.96 28.95 6.82
C SER A 127 16.69 27.48 7.14
N ALA A 128 16.46 27.13 8.41
CA ALA A 128 16.09 25.78 8.81
C ALA A 128 14.79 25.33 8.13
N SER A 129 13.77 26.19 8.09
CA SER A 129 12.51 25.86 7.41
C SER A 129 12.66 25.67 5.88
N ASN A 130 13.54 26.44 5.23
CA ASN A 130 13.87 26.22 3.81
C ASN A 130 14.59 24.88 3.59
N SER A 131 15.50 24.51 4.50
CA SER A 131 16.16 23.20 4.48
C SER A 131 15.15 22.06 4.67
N ASP A 132 14.17 22.22 5.55
CA ASP A 132 13.10 21.24 5.75
C ASP A 132 12.23 21.07 4.49
N ALA A 133 11.90 22.17 3.80
CA ALA A 133 11.18 22.12 2.53
C ALA A 133 11.98 21.39 1.44
N THR A 134 13.29 21.64 1.39
CA THR A 134 14.22 20.95 0.47
C THR A 134 14.30 19.46 0.78
N ALA A 135 14.49 19.09 2.06
CA ALA A 135 14.52 17.71 2.51
C ALA A 135 13.22 16.98 2.17
N THR A 136 12.07 17.62 2.35
CA THR A 136 10.77 17.02 2.02
C THR A 136 10.58 16.87 0.51
N SER A 137 11.08 17.80 -0.29
CA SER A 137 11.12 17.64 -1.76
C SER A 137 11.96 16.42 -2.19
N LEU A 138 13.12 16.22 -1.55
CA LEU A 138 13.97 15.06 -1.82
C LEU A 138 13.28 13.75 -1.42
N ARG A 139 12.57 13.72 -0.28
CA ARG A 139 11.75 12.57 0.12
C ARG A 139 10.65 12.24 -0.89
N VAL A 140 10.03 13.23 -1.54
CA VAL A 140 9.06 12.99 -2.62
C VAL A 140 9.72 12.32 -3.81
N ALA A 141 10.92 12.78 -4.20
CA ALA A 141 11.68 12.18 -5.30
C ALA A 141 12.09 10.74 -4.98
N GLU A 142 12.61 10.49 -3.77
CA GLU A 142 12.95 9.15 -3.28
C GLU A 142 11.71 8.23 -3.28
N GLN A 143 10.59 8.70 -2.74
CA GLN A 143 9.34 7.95 -2.71
C GLN A 143 8.85 7.58 -4.11
N ARG A 144 9.05 8.47 -5.10
CA ARG A 144 8.73 8.18 -6.51
C ARG A 144 9.58 7.03 -7.04
N TYR A 145 10.89 7.03 -6.81
CA TYR A 145 11.77 5.95 -7.24
C TYR A 145 11.44 4.61 -6.55
N LEU A 146 11.15 4.62 -5.25
CA LEU A 146 10.74 3.42 -4.51
C LEU A 146 9.42 2.84 -5.04
N ILE A 147 8.46 3.70 -5.39
CA ILE A 147 7.19 3.25 -6.00
C ILE A 147 7.43 2.67 -7.39
N GLU A 148 8.25 3.32 -8.21
CA GLU A 148 8.61 2.80 -9.53
C GLU A 148 9.27 1.42 -9.43
N GLU A 149 10.25 1.26 -8.53
CA GLU A 149 10.89 -0.03 -8.26
C GLU A 149 9.86 -1.08 -7.81
N GLN A 150 9.00 -0.72 -6.86
CA GLN A 150 7.96 -1.62 -6.35
C GLN A 150 7.01 -2.09 -7.48
N VAL A 151 6.63 -1.20 -8.40
CA VAL A 151 5.76 -1.50 -9.54
C VAL A 151 6.47 -2.41 -10.53
N ARG A 152 7.73 -2.10 -10.90
CA ARG A 152 8.55 -2.94 -11.80
C ARG A 152 8.72 -4.35 -11.25
N ASN A 153 9.12 -4.47 -9.99
CA ASN A 153 9.29 -5.76 -9.31
C ASN A 153 7.96 -6.55 -9.24
N SER A 154 6.85 -5.87 -8.97
CA SER A 154 5.53 -6.52 -8.92
C SER A 154 5.05 -6.98 -10.31
N TRP A 155 5.34 -6.19 -11.35
CA TRP A 155 5.06 -6.54 -12.73
C TRP A 155 5.87 -7.77 -13.16
N ASP A 156 7.17 -7.78 -12.92
CA ASP A 156 8.04 -8.90 -13.29
C ASP A 156 7.68 -10.17 -12.52
N SER A 157 7.29 -10.04 -11.24
CA SER A 157 6.76 -11.15 -10.45
C SER A 157 5.48 -11.74 -11.07
N LEU A 158 4.57 -10.90 -11.54
CA LEU A 158 3.35 -11.34 -12.21
C LEU A 158 3.65 -12.04 -13.55
N GLN A 159 4.54 -11.48 -14.38
CA GLN A 159 4.92 -12.11 -15.64
C GLN A 159 5.61 -13.46 -15.42
N THR A 160 6.51 -13.52 -14.44
CA THR A 160 7.20 -14.74 -14.03
C THR A 160 6.21 -15.80 -13.56
N ALA A 161 5.25 -15.43 -12.71
CA ALA A 161 4.22 -16.35 -12.21
C ALA A 161 3.32 -16.88 -13.35
N ARG A 162 3.00 -16.05 -14.35
CA ARG A 162 2.26 -16.48 -15.54
C ARG A 162 3.03 -17.53 -16.34
N ALA A 163 4.31 -17.27 -16.62
CA ALA A 163 5.17 -18.21 -17.34
C ALA A 163 5.36 -19.51 -16.55
N MET A 164 5.64 -19.41 -15.25
CA MET A 164 5.83 -20.56 -14.36
C MET A 164 4.57 -21.43 -14.27
N SER A 165 3.38 -20.81 -14.19
CA SER A 165 2.12 -21.54 -14.18
C SER A 165 1.92 -22.35 -15.47
N GLN A 166 2.29 -21.81 -16.63
CA GLN A 166 2.22 -22.54 -17.89
C GLN A 166 3.15 -23.76 -17.90
N PHE A 167 4.41 -23.59 -17.46
CA PHE A 167 5.36 -24.69 -17.38
C PHE A 167 4.92 -25.79 -16.41
N LEU A 168 4.48 -25.42 -15.21
CA LEU A 168 4.05 -26.39 -14.19
C LEU A 168 2.76 -27.12 -14.57
N ARG A 169 1.83 -26.44 -15.24
CA ARG A 169 0.65 -27.09 -15.84
C ARG A 169 1.05 -28.12 -16.88
N ASN A 170 1.99 -27.78 -17.77
CA ASN A 170 2.50 -28.72 -18.76
C ASN A 170 3.21 -29.91 -18.10
N GLN A 171 4.01 -29.66 -17.06
CA GLN A 171 4.68 -30.71 -16.29
C GLN A 171 3.68 -31.67 -15.64
N ALA A 172 2.57 -31.15 -15.09
CA ALA A 172 1.51 -31.99 -14.54
C ALA A 172 0.82 -32.84 -15.61
N ASN A 173 0.57 -32.29 -16.81
CA ASN A 173 0.01 -33.04 -17.93
C ASN A 173 0.95 -34.18 -18.37
N ILE A 174 2.23 -33.88 -18.57
CA ILE A 174 3.25 -34.87 -18.94
C ILE A 174 3.35 -35.97 -17.87
N ALA A 175 3.40 -35.60 -16.59
CA ALA A 175 3.42 -36.57 -15.49
C ALA A 175 2.18 -37.48 -15.48
N SER A 176 1.01 -36.94 -15.86
CA SER A 176 -0.23 -37.71 -15.98
C SER A 176 -0.14 -38.73 -17.10
N GLU A 177 0.34 -38.32 -18.29
CA GLU A 177 0.51 -39.22 -19.44
C GLU A 177 1.53 -40.33 -19.14
N PHE A 178 2.67 -40.00 -18.53
CA PHE A 178 3.66 -41.01 -18.11
C PHE A 178 3.09 -42.01 -17.11
N LEU A 179 2.27 -41.54 -16.16
CA LEU A 179 1.61 -42.42 -15.21
C LEU A 179 0.61 -43.36 -15.92
N GLU A 180 -0.13 -42.88 -16.91
CA GLU A 180 -1.01 -43.73 -17.71
C GLU A 180 -0.25 -44.82 -18.46
N VAL A 181 0.89 -44.47 -19.08
CA VAL A 181 1.77 -45.45 -19.73
C VAL A 181 2.29 -46.47 -18.72
N ALA A 182 2.79 -46.01 -17.57
CA ALA A 182 3.30 -46.89 -16.52
C ALA A 182 2.22 -47.86 -15.99
N ARG A 183 0.98 -47.39 -15.85
CA ARG A 183 -0.17 -48.22 -15.46
C ARG A 183 -0.49 -49.28 -16.51
N LYS A 184 -0.38 -48.96 -17.80
CA LYS A 184 -0.57 -49.94 -18.90
C LYS A 184 0.54 -50.98 -18.89
N GLU A 185 1.80 -50.57 -18.80
CA GLU A 185 2.96 -51.48 -18.74
C GLU A 185 2.91 -52.40 -17.53
N ARG A 186 2.46 -51.89 -16.37
CA ARG A 186 2.26 -52.70 -15.16
C ARG A 186 1.22 -53.81 -15.36
N LYS A 187 0.13 -53.54 -16.09
CA LYS A 187 -0.90 -54.55 -16.42
C LYS A 187 -0.35 -55.64 -17.35
N MET A 188 0.61 -55.29 -18.19
CA MET A 188 1.31 -56.23 -19.09
C MET A 188 2.46 -56.98 -18.40
N GLY A 189 2.78 -56.66 -17.15
CA GLY A 189 3.88 -57.26 -16.39
C GLY A 189 5.27 -56.65 -16.66
N ASN A 190 5.36 -55.61 -17.50
CA ASN A 190 6.62 -55.01 -17.94
C ASN A 190 7.15 -53.92 -16.99
N ARG A 191 6.45 -53.61 -15.91
CA ARG A 191 6.81 -52.55 -14.96
C ARG A 191 6.41 -52.92 -13.54
N SER A 192 7.12 -52.42 -12.53
CA SER A 192 6.84 -52.78 -11.13
C SER A 192 5.71 -51.94 -10.53
N LEU A 193 5.12 -52.41 -9.43
CA LEU A 193 4.15 -51.60 -8.65
C LEU A 193 4.83 -50.35 -8.06
N LEU A 194 6.09 -50.46 -7.65
CA LEU A 194 6.85 -49.34 -7.10
C LEU A 194 7.00 -48.21 -8.11
N ASP A 195 7.20 -48.52 -9.39
CA ASP A 195 7.29 -47.51 -10.46
C ASP A 195 5.98 -46.74 -10.66
N VAL A 196 4.84 -47.43 -10.55
CA VAL A 196 3.51 -46.79 -10.62
C VAL A 196 3.30 -45.88 -9.43
N LEU A 197 3.63 -46.33 -8.21
CA LEU A 197 3.52 -45.51 -6.99
C LEU A 197 4.45 -44.29 -7.02
N ALA A 198 5.65 -44.43 -7.58
CA ALA A 198 6.56 -43.32 -7.81
C ALA A 198 5.95 -42.31 -8.81
N GLY A 199 5.35 -42.80 -9.89
CA GLY A 199 4.63 -41.96 -10.87
C GLY A 199 3.42 -41.24 -10.27
N GLU A 200 2.63 -41.90 -9.41
CA GLU A 200 1.51 -41.28 -8.71
C GLU A 200 1.98 -40.14 -7.79
N THR A 201 3.07 -40.37 -7.06
CA THR A 201 3.68 -39.35 -6.20
C THR A 201 4.19 -38.16 -7.03
N ALA A 202 4.83 -38.43 -8.16
CA ALA A 202 5.30 -37.39 -9.09
C ALA A 202 4.15 -36.54 -9.64
N LEU A 203 3.05 -37.17 -10.05
CA LEU A 203 1.85 -36.47 -10.53
C LEU A 203 1.21 -35.61 -9.44
N ILE A 204 1.05 -36.14 -8.22
CA ILE A 204 0.48 -35.39 -7.09
C ILE A 204 1.33 -34.15 -6.79
N ASN A 205 2.66 -34.29 -6.80
CA ASN A 205 3.57 -33.16 -6.58
C ASN A 205 3.48 -32.13 -7.71
N ALA A 206 3.43 -32.56 -8.98
CA ALA A 206 3.31 -31.67 -10.13
C ALA A 206 1.97 -30.91 -10.15
N ILE A 207 0.86 -31.59 -9.84
CA ILE A 207 -0.46 -30.94 -9.69
C ILE A 207 -0.42 -29.92 -8.56
N SER A 208 0.14 -30.28 -7.40
CA SER A 208 0.26 -29.36 -6.26
C SER A 208 1.04 -28.11 -6.63
N ALA A 209 2.19 -28.24 -7.30
CA ALA A 209 2.99 -27.12 -7.78
C ALA A 209 2.23 -26.24 -8.79
N ALA A 210 1.53 -26.86 -9.75
CA ALA A 210 0.72 -26.12 -10.72
C ALA A 210 -0.42 -25.32 -10.05
N ARG A 211 -1.07 -25.88 -9.02
CA ARG A 211 -2.12 -25.19 -8.25
C ARG A 211 -1.58 -24.03 -7.41
N SER A 212 -0.39 -24.20 -6.83
CA SER A 212 0.30 -23.09 -6.14
C SER A 212 0.60 -21.95 -7.11
N ALA A 213 1.18 -22.25 -8.27
CA ALA A 213 1.49 -21.23 -9.28
C ALA A 213 0.25 -20.51 -9.83
N GLU A 214 -0.89 -21.19 -9.97
CA GLU A 214 -2.17 -20.53 -10.28
C GLU A 214 -2.61 -19.53 -9.20
N THR A 215 -2.31 -19.82 -7.94
CA THR A 215 -2.62 -18.94 -6.81
C THR A 215 -1.68 -17.75 -6.79
N ASP A 216 -0.40 -17.96 -7.10
CA ASP A 216 0.62 -16.92 -7.18
C ASP A 216 0.28 -15.85 -8.24
N ILE A 217 -0.27 -16.24 -9.39
CA ILE A 217 -0.74 -15.26 -10.40
C ILE A 217 -1.76 -14.29 -9.79
N ARG A 218 -2.71 -14.79 -8.98
CA ARG A 218 -3.73 -13.95 -8.34
C ARG A 218 -3.09 -13.03 -7.31
N LEU A 219 -2.22 -13.59 -6.47
CA LEU A 219 -1.50 -12.83 -5.45
C LEU A 219 -0.71 -11.68 -6.09
N PHE A 220 0.11 -11.98 -7.11
CA PHE A 220 0.93 -10.96 -7.77
C PHE A 220 0.11 -9.96 -8.59
N ALA A 221 -1.04 -10.35 -9.12
CA ALA A 221 -1.96 -9.40 -9.75
C ALA A 221 -2.47 -8.35 -8.75
N PHE A 222 -2.89 -8.79 -7.56
CA PHE A 222 -3.31 -7.87 -6.49
C PHE A 222 -2.15 -7.06 -5.90
N THR A 223 -0.95 -7.66 -5.80
CA THR A 223 0.27 -6.94 -5.40
C THR A 223 0.61 -5.81 -6.38
N LEU A 224 0.49 -6.05 -7.69
CA LEU A 224 0.68 -5.03 -8.71
C LEU A 224 -0.38 -3.92 -8.61
N LEU A 225 -1.66 -4.27 -8.43
CA LEU A 225 -2.73 -3.28 -8.24
C LEU A 225 -2.47 -2.40 -7.01
N ASN A 226 -1.99 -2.99 -5.91
CA ASN A 226 -1.60 -2.25 -4.71
C ASN A 226 -0.42 -1.32 -4.99
N ALA A 227 0.62 -1.81 -5.67
CA ALA A 227 1.79 -1.00 -6.03
C ALA A 227 1.42 0.18 -6.95
N MET A 228 0.42 0.02 -7.82
CA MET A 228 -0.10 1.12 -8.65
C MET A 228 -1.02 2.09 -7.91
N GLY A 229 -1.54 1.71 -6.73
CA GLY A 229 -2.57 2.48 -6.03
C GLY A 229 -4.00 2.23 -6.52
N ARG A 230 -4.23 1.19 -7.34
CA ARG A 230 -5.54 0.82 -7.90
C ARG A 230 -6.22 -0.35 -7.18
N LEU A 231 -5.70 -0.78 -6.03
CA LEU A 231 -6.39 -1.79 -5.22
C LEU A 231 -7.54 -1.13 -4.45
N THR A 232 -8.72 -1.09 -5.06
CA THR A 232 -9.95 -0.55 -4.48
C THR A 232 -10.99 -1.64 -4.26
N LEU A 233 -12.04 -1.36 -3.48
CA LEU A 233 -13.14 -2.30 -3.22
C LEU A 233 -13.79 -2.80 -4.53
N ASP A 234 -13.95 -1.92 -5.51
CA ASP A 234 -14.51 -2.26 -6.82
C ASP A 234 -13.66 -3.34 -7.51
N THR A 235 -12.34 -3.19 -7.50
CA THR A 235 -11.42 -4.18 -8.09
C THR A 235 -11.42 -5.55 -7.41
N VAL A 236 -11.99 -5.65 -6.20
CA VAL A 236 -12.10 -6.90 -5.43
C VAL A 236 -13.50 -7.53 -5.58
N THR A 237 -14.50 -6.75 -5.98
CA THR A 237 -15.91 -7.17 -6.02
C THR A 237 -16.42 -7.58 -7.41
N ASP A 238 -15.73 -7.19 -8.49
CA ASP A 238 -15.99 -7.64 -9.87
C ASP A 238 -15.53 -9.09 -10.18
#